data_AF-A0A5U3TZ55-F1
#
_entry.id   AF-A0A5U3TZ55-F1
#
_cell.length_a   1.000
_cell.length_b   1.000
_cell.length_c   1.000
_cell.angle_alpha   90.00
_cell.angle_beta   90.00
_cell.angle_gamma   90.00
#
_symmetry.space_group_name_H-M   'P 1'
#
loop_
_entity.id
_entity.type
_entity.pdbx_description
1 polymer ?
#
loop_
_entity_poly.entity_id
_entity_poly.type
_entity_poly.pdbx_seq_one_letter_code
_entity_poly.pdbx_strand_id
1 'polypeptide(L)'
;MKKKNSTPTPHDAAFRQFLAQPEIARDFMEIHLPAELRAICNLSTLKLESGSFVEDDLRQYFSDVLYSLETTEGTGYVHVLIEHQSSPDVHMAFRMTRYAIAAMQRHLDAGHKKLPLVIPVLFYVGKRSPYPYSTRWLDEFDNPELA
;
A
#
# COMPACT_ATOMS: atom_id res chain seq x y z
N MET A 1 -15.23 19.01 -11.99
CA MET A 1 -15.13 17.82 -12.88
C MET A 1 -15.77 16.63 -12.17
N LYS A 2 -16.71 15.92 -12.82
CA LYS A 2 -17.33 14.73 -12.23
C LYS A 2 -16.26 13.64 -12.11
N LYS A 3 -15.93 13.22 -10.88
CA LYS A 3 -15.02 12.10 -10.61
C LYS A 3 -15.61 10.83 -11.25
N LYS A 4 -14.82 10.12 -12.06
CA LYS A 4 -15.21 8.83 -12.63
C LYS A 4 -15.22 7.80 -11.49
N ASN A 5 -16.37 7.22 -11.22
CA ASN A 5 -16.51 6.09 -10.30
C ASN A 5 -15.93 4.85 -10.99
N SER A 6 -14.87 4.27 -10.44
CA SER A 6 -14.28 3.02 -10.91
C SER A 6 -14.80 1.88 -10.04
N THR A 7 -15.71 1.07 -10.56
CA THR A 7 -16.13 -0.18 -9.90
C THR A 7 -14.95 -1.15 -9.86
N PRO A 8 -14.70 -1.85 -8.73
CA PRO A 8 -13.65 -2.87 -8.66
C PRO A 8 -13.82 -3.90 -9.77
N THR A 9 -12.75 -4.21 -10.50
CA THR A 9 -12.81 -5.24 -11.53
C THR A 9 -12.89 -6.63 -10.87
N PRO A 10 -13.44 -7.66 -11.54
CA PRO A 10 -13.43 -9.03 -11.01
C PRO A 10 -12.02 -9.53 -10.66
N HIS A 11 -11.00 -9.06 -11.38
CA HIS A 11 -9.60 -9.37 -11.12
C HIS A 11 -9.10 -8.74 -9.82
N ASP A 12 -9.45 -7.48 -9.52
CA ASP A 12 -9.11 -6.84 -8.24
C ASP A 12 -9.71 -7.59 -7.05
N ALA A 13 -10.97 -8.01 -7.18
CA ALA A 13 -11.66 -8.76 -6.14
C ALA A 13 -11.01 -10.13 -5.87
N ALA A 14 -10.65 -10.85 -6.94
CA ALA A 14 -9.96 -12.14 -6.82
C ALA A 14 -8.56 -11.97 -6.19
N PHE A 15 -7.79 -10.98 -6.64
CA PHE A 15 -6.45 -10.74 -6.11
C PHE A 15 -6.48 -10.30 -4.64
N ARG A 16 -7.45 -9.47 -4.26
CA ARG A 16 -7.70 -9.12 -2.86
C ARG A 16 -8.04 -10.36 -2.03
N GLN A 17 -8.88 -11.26 -2.56
CA GLN A 17 -9.23 -12.49 -1.86
C GLN A 17 -8.02 -13.41 -1.66
N PHE A 18 -7.11 -13.48 -2.63
CA PHE A 18 -5.85 -14.21 -2.49
C PHE A 18 -4.93 -13.55 -1.47
N LEU A 19 -4.68 -12.24 -1.61
CA LEU A 19 -3.83 -11.51 -0.68
C LEU A 19 -4.43 -11.35 0.72
N ALA A 20 -5.72 -11.63 0.94
CA ALA A 20 -6.29 -11.73 2.28
C ALA A 20 -5.88 -13.01 3.02
N GLN A 21 -5.36 -14.02 2.31
CA GLN A 21 -4.83 -15.25 2.90
C GLN A 21 -3.39 -15.01 3.35
N PRO A 22 -3.08 -15.12 4.67
CA PRO A 22 -1.75 -14.82 5.20
C PRO A 22 -0.60 -15.58 4.54
N GLU A 23 -0.83 -16.81 4.11
CA GLU A 23 0.15 -17.66 3.43
C GLU A 23 0.51 -17.09 2.07
N ILE A 24 -0.49 -16.71 1.27
CA ILE A 24 -0.27 -16.09 -0.04
C ILE A 24 0.37 -14.70 0.12
N ALA A 25 -0.07 -13.93 1.11
CA ALA A 25 0.51 -12.63 1.41
C ALA A 25 1.98 -12.75 1.83
N ARG A 26 2.34 -13.79 2.60
CA ARG A 26 3.72 -14.10 2.97
C ARG A 26 4.56 -14.38 1.73
N ASP A 27 4.13 -15.31 0.88
CA ASP A 27 4.85 -15.66 -0.34
C ASP A 27 5.04 -14.42 -1.24
N PHE A 28 3.98 -13.62 -1.38
CA PHE A 28 4.03 -12.35 -2.11
C PHE A 28 5.10 -11.41 -1.55
N MET A 29 5.13 -11.21 -0.22
CA MET A 29 6.12 -10.37 0.43
C MET A 29 7.54 -10.94 0.34
N GLU A 30 7.70 -12.26 0.41
CA GLU A 30 9.00 -12.92 0.25
C GLU A 30 9.57 -12.69 -1.15
N ILE A 31 8.73 -12.71 -2.18
CA ILE A 31 9.15 -12.53 -3.57
C ILE A 31 9.43 -11.05 -3.89
N HIS A 32 8.60 -10.13 -3.37
CA HIS A 32 8.56 -8.76 -3.86
C HIS A 32 9.16 -7.70 -2.92
N LEU A 33 9.33 -7.97 -1.62
CA LEU A 33 9.99 -7.01 -0.74
C LEU A 33 11.51 -6.97 -0.99
N PRO A 34 12.13 -5.77 -1.01
CA PRO A 34 13.58 -5.63 -1.01
C PRO A 34 14.21 -6.41 0.14
N ALA A 35 15.38 -6.99 -0.09
CA ALA A 35 16.04 -7.89 0.87
C ALA A 35 16.31 -7.19 2.21
N GLU A 36 16.64 -5.90 2.18
CA GLU A 36 16.92 -5.07 3.36
C GLU A 36 15.67 -4.88 4.22
N LEU A 37 14.52 -4.62 3.60
CA LEU A 37 13.24 -4.49 4.31
C LEU A 37 12.74 -5.86 4.79
N ARG A 38 12.92 -6.91 3.98
CA ARG A 38 12.56 -8.28 4.37
C ARG A 38 13.37 -8.76 5.58
N ALA A 39 14.65 -8.40 5.66
CA ALA A 39 15.53 -8.82 6.76
C ALA A 39 15.09 -8.28 8.13
N ILE A 40 14.40 -7.14 8.16
CA ILE A 40 13.87 -6.54 9.40
C ILE A 40 12.44 -6.99 9.72
N CYS A 41 11.75 -7.68 8.80
CA CYS A 41 10.35 -8.07 8.90
C CYS A 41 10.18 -9.54 9.32
N ASN A 42 9.40 -9.81 10.37
CA ASN A 42 9.00 -11.16 10.73
C ASN A 42 7.71 -11.56 10.00
N LEU A 43 7.82 -12.07 8.77
CA LEU A 43 6.67 -12.44 7.94
C LEU A 43 5.83 -13.61 8.49
N SER A 44 6.31 -14.33 9.51
CA SER A 44 5.51 -15.34 10.20
C SER A 44 4.39 -14.74 11.06
N THR A 45 4.51 -13.45 11.41
CA THR A 45 3.58 -12.72 12.28
C THR A 45 2.53 -11.89 11.52
N LEU A 46 2.42 -12.10 10.20
CA LEU A 46 1.50 -11.36 9.35
C LEU A 46 0.06 -11.48 9.87
N LYS A 47 -0.52 -10.32 10.17
CA LYS A 47 -1.91 -10.20 10.61
C LYS A 47 -2.65 -9.21 9.72
N LEU A 48 -3.71 -9.70 9.07
CA LEU A 48 -4.58 -8.85 8.26
C LEU A 48 -5.29 -7.83 9.17
N GLU A 49 -5.13 -6.55 8.85
CA GLU A 49 -5.78 -5.46 9.57
C GLU A 49 -7.12 -5.12 8.92
N SER A 50 -8.10 -4.73 9.74
CA SER A 50 -9.44 -4.38 9.26
C SER A 50 -9.40 -3.15 8.36
N GLY A 51 -9.93 -3.26 7.12
CA GLY A 51 -9.92 -2.24 6.08
C GLY A 51 -10.78 -0.99 6.30
N SER A 52 -11.11 -0.62 7.55
CA SER A 52 -11.72 0.69 7.88
C SER A 52 -10.75 1.87 7.73
N PHE A 53 -9.56 1.58 7.22
CA PHE A 53 -8.34 2.36 7.00
C PHE A 53 -8.49 3.70 6.28
N VAL A 54 -9.56 3.84 5.52
CA VAL A 54 -9.61 4.82 4.46
C VAL A 54 -10.51 5.98 4.90
N GLU A 55 -10.00 7.22 4.89
CA GLU A 55 -10.82 8.43 5.02
C GLU A 55 -12.05 8.31 4.13
N ASP A 56 -13.22 8.84 4.51
CA ASP A 56 -14.46 8.66 3.73
C ASP A 56 -14.30 9.05 2.24
N ASP A 57 -13.42 10.02 1.96
CA ASP A 57 -13.07 10.48 0.60
C ASP A 57 -12.13 9.54 -0.18
N LEU A 58 -11.37 8.72 0.54
CA LEU A 58 -10.52 7.71 -0.04
C LEU A 58 -11.33 6.39 -0.23
N ARG A 59 -12.35 6.06 0.59
CA ARG A 59 -13.02 4.73 0.61
C ARG A 59 -13.56 4.23 -0.74
N GLN A 60 -13.91 5.14 -1.64
CA GLN A 60 -14.61 4.80 -2.87
C GLN A 60 -13.75 4.18 -3.98
N TYR A 61 -12.43 4.05 -3.79
CA TYR A 61 -11.52 3.66 -4.89
C TYR A 61 -10.67 2.42 -4.63
N PHE A 62 -10.82 1.75 -3.48
CA PHE A 62 -9.73 0.91 -2.99
C PHE A 62 -10.00 -0.59 -2.88
N SER A 63 -9.09 -1.35 -3.47
CA SER A 63 -8.89 -2.79 -3.26
C SER A 63 -7.64 -2.98 -2.40
N ASP A 64 -7.61 -2.34 -1.24
CA ASP A 64 -6.42 -2.31 -0.38
C ASP A 64 -6.35 -3.53 0.53
N VAL A 65 -5.14 -4.01 0.78
CA VAL A 65 -4.84 -5.03 1.79
C VAL A 65 -3.75 -4.49 2.71
N LEU A 66 -4.07 -4.35 4.01
CA LEU A 66 -3.12 -3.89 5.02
C LEU A 66 -2.78 -5.05 5.96
N TYR A 67 -1.49 -5.35 6.07
CA TYR A 67 -0.96 -6.28 7.07
C TYR A 67 -0.18 -5.54 8.13
N SER A 68 -0.33 -5.96 9.38
CA SER A 68 0.62 -5.70 10.45
C SER A 68 1.55 -6.90 10.62
N LEU A 69 2.76 -6.64 11.09
CA LEU A 69 3.74 -7.65 11.45
C LEU A 69 4.70 -7.12 12.52
N GLU A 70 5.45 -8.01 13.14
CA GLU A 70 6.60 -7.65 13.98
C GLU A 70 7.83 -7.35 13.13
N THR A 71 8.60 -6.36 13.54
CA THR A 71 9.89 -6.01 12.96
C THR A 71 10.95 -5.96 14.07
N THR A 72 12.22 -5.85 13.69
CA THR A 72 13.33 -5.67 14.65
C THR A 72 13.19 -4.39 15.50
N GLU A 73 12.39 -3.42 15.07
CA GLU A 73 12.21 -2.13 15.74
C GLU A 73 10.78 -1.91 16.30
N GLY A 74 9.94 -2.95 16.30
CA GLY A 74 8.56 -2.88 16.78
C GLY A 74 7.54 -3.29 15.72
N THR A 75 6.31 -2.81 15.82
CA THR A 75 5.26 -3.15 14.83
C THR A 75 5.52 -2.42 13.51
N GLY A 76 5.49 -3.17 12.41
CA GLY A 76 5.52 -2.64 11.05
C GLY A 76 4.23 -2.97 10.30
N TYR A 77 4.06 -2.30 9.16
CA TYR A 77 2.91 -2.49 8.29
C TYR A 77 3.35 -2.66 6.84
N VAL A 78 2.67 -3.53 6.11
CA VAL A 78 2.76 -3.64 4.64
C VAL A 78 1.39 -3.29 4.08
N HIS A 79 1.35 -2.23 3.28
CA HIS A 79 0.14 -1.75 2.64
C HIS A 79 0.19 -2.06 1.15
N VAL A 80 -0.61 -3.03 0.71
CA VAL A 80 -0.69 -3.43 -0.71
C VAL A 80 -1.90 -2.76 -1.35
N LEU A 81 -1.63 -1.83 -2.27
CA LEU A 81 -2.62 -1.28 -3.17
C LEU A 81 -2.70 -2.14 -4.42
N ILE A 82 -3.88 -2.67 -4.72
CA ILE A 82 -4.15 -3.48 -5.91
C ILE A 82 -4.84 -2.57 -6.94
N GLU A 83 -4.20 -2.38 -8.10
CA GLU A 83 -4.69 -1.45 -9.11
C GLU A 83 -4.69 -2.11 -10.50
N HIS A 84 -5.83 -2.68 -10.90
CA HIS A 84 -6.08 -3.13 -12.27
C HIS A 84 -6.66 -1.99 -13.13
N GLN A 85 -5.84 -0.95 -13.38
CA GLN A 85 -6.24 0.22 -14.16
C GLN A 85 -5.93 0.10 -15.65
N SER A 86 -6.90 0.46 -16.50
CA SER A 86 -6.66 0.58 -17.95
C SER A 86 -5.75 1.77 -18.34
N SER A 87 -5.60 2.76 -17.46
CA SER A 87 -4.74 3.94 -17.63
C SER A 87 -4.04 4.25 -16.31
N PRO A 88 -2.71 4.37 -16.27
CA PRO A 88 -2.00 4.65 -15.03
C PRO A 88 -2.31 6.06 -14.51
N ASP A 89 -2.46 6.19 -13.19
CA ASP A 89 -2.55 7.49 -12.50
C ASP A 89 -1.16 8.13 -12.40
N VAL A 90 -1.00 9.42 -12.69
CA VAL A 90 0.28 10.14 -12.57
C VAL A 90 0.67 10.45 -11.13
N HIS A 91 -0.31 10.56 -10.22
CA HIS A 91 -0.11 10.92 -8.80
C HIS A 91 -0.11 9.71 -7.87
N MET A 92 0.22 8.53 -8.40
CA MET A 92 0.18 7.29 -7.62
C MET A 92 1.19 7.29 -6.48
N ALA A 93 2.38 7.87 -6.67
CA ALA A 93 3.38 7.95 -5.63
C ALA A 93 2.86 8.76 -4.43
N PHE A 94 2.33 9.95 -4.65
CA PHE A 94 1.69 10.74 -3.60
C PHE A 94 0.51 10.01 -2.95
N ARG A 95 -0.31 9.31 -3.74
CA ARG A 95 -1.41 8.50 -3.22
C ARG A 95 -0.92 7.39 -2.27
N MET A 96 0.12 6.64 -2.65
CA MET A 96 0.73 5.62 -1.80
C MET A 96 1.29 6.22 -0.50
N THR A 97 1.91 7.40 -0.58
CA THR A 97 2.39 8.13 0.60
C THR A 97 1.24 8.50 1.55
N ARG A 98 0.09 8.93 1.02
CA ARG A 98 -1.09 9.20 1.86
C ARG A 98 -1.58 7.97 2.63
N TYR A 99 -1.56 6.78 2.02
CA TYR A 99 -1.88 5.55 2.75
C TYR A 99 -0.84 5.24 3.81
N ALA A 100 0.44 5.35 3.49
CA ALA A 100 1.48 5.11 4.48
C ALA A 100 1.30 6.01 5.70
N ILE A 101 1.02 7.31 5.49
CA ILE A 101 0.72 8.27 6.56
C ILE A 101 -0.54 7.88 7.33
N ALA A 102 -1.62 7.46 6.67
CA ALA A 102 -2.84 7.01 7.35
C ALA A 102 -2.58 5.79 8.25
N ALA A 103 -1.76 4.84 7.81
CA ALA A 103 -1.34 3.68 8.62
C ALA A 103 -0.53 4.11 9.85
N MET A 104 0.40 5.05 9.65
CA MET A 104 1.18 5.63 10.73
C MET A 104 0.30 6.37 11.74
N GLN A 105 -0.67 7.17 11.28
CA GLN A 105 -1.59 7.88 12.16
C GLN A 105 -2.40 6.90 13.02
N ARG A 106 -2.96 5.84 12.41
CA ARG A 106 -3.67 4.79 13.15
C ARG A 106 -2.78 4.12 14.21
N HIS A 107 -1.51 3.90 13.89
CA HIS A 107 -0.56 3.33 14.86
C HIS A 107 -0.39 4.26 16.06
N LEU A 108 -0.29 5.58 15.85
CA LEU A 108 -0.25 6.55 16.94
C LEU A 108 -1.58 6.58 17.73
N ASP A 109 -2.72 6.58 17.04
CA ASP A 109 -4.05 6.60 17.66
C ASP A 109 -4.32 5.35 18.51
N ALA A 110 -3.70 4.22 18.18
CA ALA A 110 -3.73 2.99 18.98
C ALA A 110 -2.88 3.09 20.27
N GLY A 111 -2.26 4.24 20.55
CA GLY A 111 -1.52 4.53 21.77
C GLY A 111 0.00 4.31 21.66
N HIS A 112 0.51 4.01 20.47
CA HIS A 112 1.95 3.86 20.27
C HIS A 112 2.63 5.24 20.24
N LYS A 113 3.87 5.31 20.74
CA LYS A 113 4.60 6.58 20.95
C LYS A 113 5.50 6.99 19.79
N LYS A 114 5.72 6.09 18.83
CA LYS A 114 6.63 6.28 17.69
C LYS A 114 5.91 5.86 16.41
N LEU A 115 6.37 6.37 15.27
CA LEU A 115 5.89 5.96 13.97
C LEU A 115 6.36 4.53 13.66
N PRO A 116 5.52 3.70 13.02
CA PRO A 116 5.91 2.40 12.55
C PRO A 116 6.60 2.49 11.18
N LEU A 117 7.36 1.45 10.81
CA LEU A 117 7.70 1.22 9.40
C LEU A 117 6.40 0.92 8.64
N VAL A 118 6.17 1.62 7.53
CA VAL A 118 5.09 1.28 6.59
C VAL A 118 5.67 1.11 5.20
N ILE A 119 5.44 -0.05 4.60
CA ILE A 119 5.92 -0.40 3.26
C ILE A 119 4.74 -0.34 2.29
N PRO A 120 4.61 0.75 1.50
CA PRO A 120 3.63 0.81 0.42
C PRO A 120 4.06 -0.08 -0.75
N VAL A 121 3.21 -1.01 -1.16
CA VAL A 121 3.41 -1.88 -2.32
C VAL A 121 2.29 -1.64 -3.32
N LEU A 122 2.64 -1.29 -4.54
CA LEU A 122 1.70 -1.16 -5.64
C LEU A 122 1.73 -2.43 -6.50
N PHE A 123 0.61 -3.16 -6.53
CA PHE A 123 0.40 -4.23 -7.50
C PHE A 123 -0.32 -3.68 -8.74
N TYR A 124 0.46 -3.32 -9.75
CA TYR A 124 -0.04 -2.65 -10.96
C TYR A 124 -0.18 -3.64 -12.13
N VAL A 125 -1.40 -3.79 -12.64
CA VAL A 125 -1.72 -4.62 -13.81
C VAL A 125 -2.40 -3.76 -14.88
N GLY A 126 -1.69 -2.73 -15.34
CA GLY A 126 -2.20 -1.85 -16.38
C GLY A 126 -1.73 -2.19 -17.78
N LYS A 127 -2.45 -1.68 -18.79
CA LYS A 127 -2.13 -1.91 -20.21
C LYS A 127 -0.74 -1.39 -20.61
N ARG A 128 -0.29 -0.31 -19.99
CA ARG A 128 1.04 0.26 -20.20
C ARG A 128 1.98 -0.28 -19.13
N SER A 129 2.97 -1.08 -19.52
CA SER A 129 3.96 -1.70 -18.63
C SER A 129 5.38 -1.46 -19.17
N PRO A 130 6.39 -1.17 -18.31
CA PRO A 130 6.27 -0.97 -16.85
C PRO A 130 5.46 0.29 -16.50
N TYR A 131 5.12 0.43 -15.21
CA TYR A 131 4.41 1.61 -14.73
C TYR A 131 5.17 2.89 -15.15
N PRO A 132 4.51 3.88 -15.80
CA PRO A 132 5.24 4.88 -16.59
C PRO A 132 5.55 6.19 -15.87
N TYR A 133 5.16 6.36 -14.60
CA TYR A 133 5.37 7.58 -13.84
C TYR A 133 6.32 7.34 -12.66
N SER A 134 6.80 8.42 -12.04
CA SER A 134 7.70 8.30 -10.89
C SER A 134 7.02 7.59 -9.73
N THR A 135 7.79 6.78 -9.01
CA THR A 135 7.40 6.15 -7.74
C THR A 135 7.93 6.93 -6.53
N ARG A 136 8.66 8.03 -6.75
CA ARG A 136 9.10 8.98 -5.73
C ARG A 136 8.14 10.16 -5.72
N TRP A 137 7.32 10.27 -4.68
CA TRP A 137 6.32 11.34 -4.57
C TRP A 137 6.95 12.75 -4.50
N LEU A 138 8.21 12.87 -4.05
CA LEU A 138 8.96 14.14 -4.07
C LEU A 138 9.18 14.69 -5.48
N ASP A 139 9.15 13.82 -6.50
CA ASP A 139 9.30 14.24 -7.89
C ASP A 139 8.04 14.96 -8.42
N GLU A 140 6.95 15.00 -7.64
CA GLU A 140 5.72 15.72 -7.98
C GLU A 140 5.77 17.22 -7.62
N PHE A 141 6.78 17.67 -6.87
CA PHE A 141 6.98 19.09 -6.57
C PHE A 141 7.68 19.80 -7.72
N ASP A 142 7.40 21.10 -7.89
CA ASP A 142 8.10 21.95 -8.87
C ASP A 142 9.63 21.99 -8.62
N ASN A 143 10.06 21.82 -7.37
CA ASN A 143 11.46 21.67 -6.98
C ASN A 143 11.63 20.50 -5.98
N PRO A 144 11.94 19.28 -6.46
CA PRO A 144 12.09 18.09 -5.61
C PRO A 144 13.23 18.15 -4.58
N GLU A 145 14.24 19.00 -4.78
CA GLU A 145 15.38 19.11 -3.85
C GLU A 145 15.03 19.89 -2.58
N LEU A 146 13.98 20.71 -2.63
CA LEU A 146 13.49 21.48 -1.49
C LEU A 146 12.36 20.79 -0.71
N ALA A 147 11.91 19.62 -1.18
CA ALA A 147 10.72 18.92 -0.71
C ALA A 147 11.03 17.86 0.36
#